data_AF-A0A838FRH6-F1
#
_entry.id   AF-A0A838FRH6-F1
#
_cell.length_a   1.000
_cell.length_b   1.000
_cell.length_c   1.000
_cell.angle_alpha   90.00
_cell.angle_beta   90.00
_cell.angle_gamma   90.00
#
_symmetry.space_group_name_H-M   'P 1'
#
loop_
_entity.id
_entity.type
_entity.pdbx_description
1 polymer ?
#
loop_
_entity_poly.entity_id
_entity_poly.type
_entity_poly.pdbx_seq_one_letter_code
_entity_poly.pdbx_strand_id
1 'polypeptide(L)'
;MLGAFVNAFRTPDLRRKLLFVLLIIVVFRLGSMTPAPGVNVANVQSCISQAQDGANSNLFNLINVFSGGALLQLTIFALGIMPYITASIILQLLTVVIPRLETLKKEGQAGQTKITQYTRYLTLGLAVLQATGIVALARSRQLFQGACTESLLYDESSVFSTVLIVVTMTAGTAVIMWLGELITDRGIGNGMSILIFTQIVATFPATMWLILQQQGPVTFALVIV
;
A
#
# COMPACT_ATOMS: atom_id res chain seq x y z
N MET A 1 30.34 -2.60 -8.32
CA MET A 1 29.13 -2.64 -7.49
C MET A 1 28.49 -4.04 -7.40
N LEU A 2 28.53 -4.88 -8.44
CA LEU A 2 28.01 -6.27 -8.39
C LEU A 2 28.67 -7.16 -7.32
N GLY A 3 29.96 -6.98 -7.02
CA GLY A 3 30.65 -7.73 -5.97
C GLY A 3 30.08 -7.51 -4.55
N ALA A 4 29.47 -6.36 -4.28
CA ALA A 4 28.83 -6.09 -2.99
C ALA A 4 27.55 -6.92 -2.80
N PHE A 5 26.78 -7.13 -3.88
CA PHE A 5 25.61 -8.01 -3.86
C PHE A 5 26.01 -9.47 -3.67
N VAL A 6 27.05 -9.95 -4.36
CA VAL A 6 27.55 -11.32 -4.20
C VAL A 6 28.10 -11.56 -2.78
N ASN A 7 28.79 -10.58 -2.20
CA ASN A 7 29.29 -10.66 -0.83
C ASN A 7 28.18 -10.56 0.22
N ALA A 8 27.08 -9.85 -0.06
CA ALA A 8 25.91 -9.80 0.81
C ALA A 8 25.21 -11.16 0.94
N PHE A 9 25.22 -11.98 -0.12
CA PHE A 9 24.71 -13.36 -0.06
C PHE A 9 25.67 -14.35 0.61
N ARG A 10 26.95 -13.97 0.77
CA ARG A 10 28.01 -14.84 1.29
C ARG A 10 28.10 -14.81 2.81
N THR A 11 27.74 -13.70 3.45
CA THR A 11 27.70 -13.61 4.92
C THR A 11 26.40 -14.20 5.46
N PRO A 12 26.47 -15.17 6.39
CA PRO A 12 25.28 -15.89 6.86
C PRO A 12 24.29 -14.98 7.60
N ASP A 13 24.76 -13.91 8.23
CA ASP A 13 23.93 -12.92 8.94
C ASP A 13 23.08 -12.09 7.96
N LEU A 14 23.71 -11.46 6.95
CA LEU A 14 22.97 -10.71 5.92
C LEU A 14 22.02 -11.61 5.14
N ARG A 15 22.44 -12.83 4.80
CA ARG A 15 21.57 -13.78 4.09
C ARG A 15 20.29 -14.07 4.87
N ARG A 16 20.37 -14.27 6.19
CA ARG A 16 19.18 -14.50 7.03
C ARG A 16 18.27 -13.27 7.06
N LYS A 17 18.85 -12.08 7.22
CA LYS A 17 18.09 -10.82 7.22
C LYS A 17 17.42 -10.57 5.87
N LEU A 18 18.11 -10.84 4.76
CA LEU A 18 17.56 -10.69 3.41
C LEU A 18 16.44 -11.69 3.15
N LEU A 19 16.61 -12.96 3.50
CA LEU A 19 15.55 -13.97 3.41
C LEU A 19 14.34 -13.61 4.27
N PHE A 20 14.56 -13.03 5.45
CA PHE A 20 13.49 -12.56 6.32
C PHE A 20 12.69 -11.41 5.67
N VAL A 21 13.35 -10.42 5.08
CA VAL A 21 12.69 -9.34 4.33
C VAL A 21 11.91 -9.90 3.13
N LEU A 22 12.51 -10.82 2.38
CA LEU A 22 11.88 -11.45 1.23
C LEU A 22 10.61 -12.23 1.63
N LEU A 23 10.66 -12.95 2.75
CA LEU A 23 9.50 -13.65 3.31
C LEU A 23 8.37 -12.65 3.66
N ILE A 24 8.70 -11.53 4.29
CA ILE A 24 7.69 -10.49 4.60
C ILE A 24 7.09 -9.92 3.32
N ILE A 25 7.90 -9.66 2.30
CA ILE A 25 7.42 -9.19 0.99
C ILE A 25 6.42 -10.18 0.38
N VAL A 26 6.70 -11.48 0.45
CA VAL A 26 5.78 -12.52 -0.03
C VAL A 26 4.46 -12.49 0.74
N VAL A 27 4.51 -12.43 2.08
CA VAL A 27 3.31 -12.35 2.93
C VAL A 27 2.49 -11.10 2.61
N PHE A 28 3.17 -9.96 2.47
CA PHE A 28 2.56 -8.69 2.10
C PHE A 28 1.87 -8.77 0.73
N ARG A 29 2.50 -9.40 -0.27
CA ARG A 29 1.89 -9.57 -1.60
C ARG A 29 0.70 -10.52 -1.58
N LEU A 30 0.77 -11.62 -0.82
CA LEU A 30 -0.37 -12.53 -0.68
C LEU A 30 -1.59 -11.81 -0.11
N GLY A 31 -1.42 -11.00 0.94
CA GLY A 31 -2.54 -10.21 1.48
C GLY A 31 -3.04 -9.12 0.54
N SER A 32 -2.18 -8.56 -0.33
CA SER A 32 -2.59 -7.60 -1.37
C SER A 32 -3.40 -8.22 -2.51
N MET A 33 -3.38 -9.54 -2.66
CA MET A 33 -4.20 -10.29 -3.61
C MET A 33 -5.46 -10.88 -2.98
N THR A 34 -5.59 -10.80 -1.65
CA THR A 34 -6.72 -11.39 -0.93
C THR A 34 -7.85 -10.36 -0.81
N PRO A 35 -9.02 -10.57 -1.42
CA PRO A 35 -10.13 -9.62 -1.37
C PRO A 35 -10.69 -9.50 0.05
N ALA A 36 -11.19 -8.32 0.42
CA ALA A 36 -11.88 -8.15 1.69
C ALA A 36 -13.23 -8.91 1.69
N PRO A 37 -13.68 -9.43 2.85
CA PRO A 37 -14.95 -10.12 2.95
C PRO A 37 -16.10 -9.19 2.57
N GLY A 38 -17.00 -9.64 1.68
CA GLY A 38 -18.14 -8.85 1.21
C GLY A 38 -17.95 -8.15 -0.14
N VAL A 39 -16.76 -8.24 -0.76
CA VAL A 39 -16.46 -7.68 -2.08
C VAL A 39 -16.75 -8.69 -3.19
N ASN A 40 -17.46 -8.25 -4.24
CA ASN A 40 -17.65 -9.05 -5.44
C ASN A 40 -16.50 -8.82 -6.44
N VAL A 41 -15.54 -9.75 -6.44
CA VAL A 41 -14.31 -9.66 -7.26
C VAL A 41 -14.61 -9.62 -8.76
N ALA A 42 -15.64 -10.33 -9.23
CA ALA A 42 -16.00 -10.36 -10.64
C ALA A 42 -16.48 -8.99 -11.13
N ASN A 43 -17.36 -8.35 -10.35
CA ASN A 43 -17.88 -7.02 -10.66
C ASN A 43 -16.76 -5.98 -10.58
N VAL A 44 -15.94 -6.01 -9.54
CA VAL A 44 -14.78 -5.11 -9.39
C VAL A 44 -13.84 -5.21 -10.60
N GLN A 45 -13.52 -6.42 -11.06
CA GLN A 45 -12.64 -6.60 -12.21
C GLN A 45 -13.26 -6.05 -13.51
N SER A 46 -14.56 -6.24 -13.72
CA SER A 46 -15.27 -5.64 -14.86
C SER A 46 -15.27 -4.11 -14.81
N CYS A 47 -15.44 -3.52 -13.62
CA CYS A 47 -15.40 -2.08 -13.41
C CYS A 47 -14.00 -1.52 -13.67
N ILE A 48 -12.94 -2.22 -13.26
CA ILE A 48 -11.56 -1.81 -13.53
C ILE A 48 -11.30 -1.82 -15.04
N SER A 49 -11.73 -2.85 -15.77
CA SER A 49 -11.57 -2.87 -17.24
C SER A 49 -12.32 -1.73 -17.92
N GLN A 50 -13.56 -1.44 -17.50
CA GLN A 50 -14.35 -0.35 -18.07
C GLN A 50 -13.76 1.03 -17.73
N ALA A 51 -13.21 1.20 -16.53
CA ALA A 51 -12.59 2.45 -16.10
C ALA A 51 -11.24 2.73 -16.78
N GLN A 52 -10.54 1.69 -17.24
CA GLN A 52 -9.29 1.83 -18.00
C GLN A 52 -9.52 2.35 -19.43
N ASP A 53 -10.70 2.13 -20.00
CA ASP A 53 -11.08 2.61 -21.33
C ASP A 53 -11.68 4.04 -21.31
N GLY A 54 -11.98 4.59 -20.12
CA GLY A 54 -12.58 5.90 -19.95
C GLY A 54 -11.59 7.07 -19.92
N ALA A 55 -12.11 8.31 -19.98
CA ALA A 55 -11.33 9.56 -19.98
C ALA A 55 -10.44 9.78 -18.73
N ASN A 56 -10.68 9.02 -17.64
CA ASN A 56 -9.94 9.12 -16.38
C ASN A 56 -8.91 8.00 -16.16
N SER A 57 -8.60 7.22 -17.21
CA SER A 57 -7.66 6.08 -17.17
C SER A 57 -6.30 6.42 -16.54
N ASN A 58 -5.79 7.64 -16.77
CA ASN A 58 -4.51 8.07 -16.22
C ASN A 58 -4.52 8.21 -14.69
N LEU A 59 -5.62 8.71 -14.10
CA LEU A 59 -5.75 8.83 -12.65
C LEU A 59 -5.84 7.45 -11.99
N PHE A 60 -6.62 6.54 -12.58
CA PHE A 60 -6.73 5.17 -12.07
C PHE A 60 -5.41 4.41 -12.17
N ASN A 61 -4.63 4.62 -13.22
CA ASN A 61 -3.31 4.03 -13.35
C ASN A 61 -2.35 4.56 -12.28
N LEU A 62 -2.39 5.86 -11.98
CA LEU A 62 -1.60 6.44 -10.89
C LEU A 62 -1.96 5.82 -9.54
N ILE A 63 -3.25 5.70 -9.24
CA ILE A 63 -3.74 5.02 -8.02
C ILE A 63 -3.28 3.56 -7.98
N ASN A 64 -3.29 2.86 -9.11
CA ASN A 64 -2.84 1.47 -9.23
C ASN A 64 -1.34 1.33 -8.91
N VAL A 65 -0.49 2.23 -9.40
CA VAL A 65 0.96 2.22 -9.12
C VAL A 65 1.25 2.46 -7.65
N PHE A 66 0.62 3.46 -7.02
CA PHE A 66 0.85 3.75 -5.60
C PHE A 66 0.21 2.73 -4.65
N SER A 67 -0.91 2.13 -5.05
CA SER A 67 -1.59 1.09 -4.28
C SER A 67 -1.19 -0.33 -4.67
N GLY A 68 -0.28 -0.53 -5.63
CA GLY A 68 0.14 -1.84 -6.15
C GLY A 68 -1.01 -2.74 -6.62
N GLY A 69 -2.14 -2.16 -7.01
CA GLY A 69 -3.40 -2.82 -7.37
C GLY A 69 -4.34 -3.18 -6.22
N ALA A 70 -3.89 -3.03 -4.98
CA ALA A 70 -4.65 -3.47 -3.81
C ALA A 70 -5.92 -2.64 -3.56
N LEU A 71 -5.88 -1.33 -3.86
CA LEU A 71 -6.99 -0.40 -3.60
C LEU A 71 -8.15 -0.61 -4.57
N LEU A 72 -7.85 -0.76 -5.86
CA LEU A 72 -8.87 -0.98 -6.88
C LEU A 72 -9.59 -2.32 -6.69
N GLN A 73 -8.90 -3.33 -6.15
CA GLN A 73 -9.44 -4.65 -5.88
C GLN A 73 -10.15 -4.78 -4.51
N LEU A 74 -10.21 -3.70 -3.71
CA LEU A 74 -10.78 -3.70 -2.36
C LEU A 74 -10.28 -4.88 -1.50
N THR A 75 -8.97 -5.09 -1.50
CA THR A 75 -8.31 -6.16 -0.75
C THR A 75 -8.17 -5.85 0.74
N ILE A 76 -7.78 -6.85 1.54
CA ILE A 76 -7.48 -6.66 2.98
C ILE A 76 -6.40 -5.58 3.18
N PHE A 77 -5.47 -5.46 2.23
CA PHE A 77 -4.40 -4.47 2.22
C PHE A 77 -4.65 -3.30 1.28
N ALA A 78 -5.92 -2.98 0.98
CA ALA A 78 -6.28 -1.94 0.02
C ALA A 78 -5.72 -0.54 0.33
N LEU A 79 -5.63 -0.15 1.61
CA LEU A 79 -4.99 1.11 2.01
C LEU A 79 -3.46 1.07 1.91
N GLY A 80 -2.90 -0.14 1.91
CA GLY A 80 -1.47 -0.38 1.89
C GLY A 80 -0.77 0.30 3.05
N ILE A 81 0.35 0.95 2.73
CA ILE A 81 1.18 1.69 3.68
C ILE A 81 0.84 3.20 3.72
N MET A 82 -0.12 3.66 2.89
CA MET A 82 -0.43 5.08 2.73
C MET A 82 -0.88 5.77 4.02
N PRO A 83 -1.76 5.20 4.87
CA PRO A 83 -2.17 5.85 6.11
C PRO A 83 -0.98 6.17 7.03
N TYR A 84 0.03 5.30 7.03
CA TYR A 84 1.24 5.50 7.81
C TYR A 84 2.12 6.59 7.22
N ILE A 85 2.33 6.58 5.89
CA ILE A 85 3.09 7.63 5.21
C ILE A 85 2.47 8.99 5.54
N THR A 86 1.15 9.12 5.37
CA THR A 86 0.42 10.35 5.66
C THR A 86 0.58 10.75 7.13
N ALA A 87 0.42 9.82 8.09
CA ALA A 87 0.62 10.11 9.51
C ALA A 87 2.05 10.58 9.82
N SER A 88 3.06 9.94 9.23
CA SER A 88 4.46 10.28 9.45
C SER A 88 4.81 11.67 8.92
N ILE A 89 4.28 12.04 7.75
CA ILE A 89 4.45 13.37 7.16
C ILE A 89 3.74 14.42 8.01
N ILE A 90 2.52 14.14 8.48
CA ILE A 90 1.78 15.04 9.37
C ILE A 90 2.57 15.32 10.64
N LEU A 91 3.10 14.27 11.31
CA LEU A 91 3.91 14.49 12.52
C LEU A 91 5.24 15.19 12.22
N GLN A 92 5.90 14.89 11.10
CA GLN A 92 7.11 15.61 10.69
C GLN A 92 6.84 17.10 10.51
N LEU A 93 5.73 17.48 9.86
CA LEU A 93 5.33 18.87 9.71
C LEU A 93 4.95 19.50 11.04
N LEU A 94 4.19 18.78 11.89
CA LEU A 94 3.81 19.26 13.22
C LEU A 94 5.01 19.46 14.15
N THR A 95 6.12 18.73 13.95
CA THR A 95 7.35 18.98 14.75
C THR A 95 7.97 20.35 14.51
N VAL A 96 7.68 20.99 13.36
CA VAL A 96 8.14 22.35 13.04
C VAL A 96 7.21 23.41 13.62
N VAL A 97 5.92 23.10 13.71
CA VAL A 97 4.89 24.05 14.17
C VAL A 97 4.69 24.00 15.69
N ILE A 98 4.82 22.83 16.30
CA ILE A 98 4.57 22.61 17.73
C ILE A 98 5.90 22.47 18.49
N PRO A 99 6.28 23.43 19.34
CA PRO A 99 7.58 23.43 20.03
C PRO A 99 7.76 22.24 20.98
N ARG A 100 6.68 21.67 21.52
CA ARG A 100 6.73 20.44 22.35
C ARG A 100 7.14 19.20 21.56
N LEU A 101 6.76 19.11 20.28
CA LEU A 101 7.19 18.01 19.41
C LEU A 101 8.63 18.23 18.95
N GLU A 102 9.05 19.48 18.79
CA GLU A 102 10.44 19.83 18.51
C GLU A 102 11.37 19.46 19.68
N THR A 103 10.97 19.71 20.93
CA THR A 103 11.75 19.31 22.10
C THR A 103 11.88 17.79 22.20
N LEU A 104 10.79 17.05 21.96
CA LEU A 104 10.83 15.58 21.87
C LEU A 104 11.80 15.12 20.78
N LYS A 105 11.82 15.78 19.61
CA LYS A 105 12.80 15.45 18.56
C LYS A 105 14.25 15.71 19.00
N LYS A 106 14.49 16.74 19.83
CA LYS A 106 15.80 17.10 20.39
C LYS A 106 16.26 16.18 21.52
N GLU A 107 15.35 15.47 22.19
CA GLU A 107 15.64 14.47 23.24
C GLU A 107 16.29 13.17 22.69
N GLY A 108 16.52 13.08 21.37
CA GLY A 108 17.23 11.97 20.76
C GLY A 108 16.36 10.71 20.65
N GLN A 109 16.91 9.54 21.01
CA GLN A 109 16.29 8.23 20.74
C GLN A 109 14.99 8.01 21.54
N ALA A 110 14.92 8.50 22.77
CA ALA A 110 13.72 8.40 23.61
C ALA A 110 12.55 9.18 23.01
N GLY A 111 12.79 10.41 22.56
CA GLY A 111 11.76 11.24 21.94
C GLY A 111 11.35 10.77 20.53
N GLN A 112 12.28 10.22 19.74
CA GLN A 112 11.95 9.56 18.46
C GLN A 112 11.01 8.36 18.66
N THR A 113 11.19 7.61 19.75
CA THR A 113 10.28 6.50 20.09
C THR A 113 8.89 7.01 20.42
N LYS A 114 8.77 8.14 21.14
CA LYS A 114 7.48 8.80 21.43
C LYS A 114 6.80 9.32 20.16
N ILE A 115 7.54 9.96 19.27
CA ILE A 115 7.02 10.42 17.98
C ILE A 115 6.51 9.22 17.17
N THR A 116 7.25 8.11 17.16
CA THR A 116 6.82 6.87 16.47
C THR A 116 5.52 6.32 17.08
N GLN A 117 5.37 6.32 18.41
CA GLN A 117 4.12 5.93 19.06
C GLN A 117 2.94 6.81 18.62
N TYR A 118 3.13 8.14 18.56
CA TYR A 118 2.10 9.04 18.04
C TYR A 118 1.79 8.78 16.57
N THR A 119 2.80 8.49 15.74
CA THR A 119 2.60 8.11 14.33
C THR A 119 1.71 6.88 14.24
N ARG A 120 1.93 5.86 15.08
CA ARG A 120 1.11 4.63 15.09
C ARG A 120 -0.35 4.92 15.42
N TYR A 121 -0.62 5.72 16.46
CA TYR A 121 -1.99 6.08 16.82
C TYR A 121 -2.68 6.90 15.73
N LEU A 122 -1.96 7.88 15.16
CA LEU A 122 -2.47 8.69 14.07
C LEU A 122 -2.73 7.84 12.81
N THR A 123 -1.84 6.90 12.50
CA THR A 123 -2.00 5.95 11.40
C THR A 123 -3.28 5.14 11.54
N LEU A 124 -3.56 4.61 12.73
CA LEU A 124 -4.77 3.83 12.97
C LEU A 124 -6.04 4.69 12.80
N GLY A 125 -6.04 5.92 13.33
CA GLY A 125 -7.14 6.86 13.16
C GLY A 125 -7.38 7.23 11.69
N LEU A 126 -6.31 7.51 10.95
CA LEU A 126 -6.38 7.79 9.51
C LEU A 126 -6.81 6.56 8.71
N ALA A 127 -6.38 5.36 9.08
CA ALA A 127 -6.76 4.13 8.42
C ALA A 127 -8.27 3.89 8.54
N VAL A 128 -8.86 4.09 9.73
CA VAL A 128 -10.32 3.98 9.93
C VAL A 128 -11.06 5.01 9.07
N LEU A 129 -10.60 6.26 9.08
CA LEU A 129 -11.23 7.34 8.31
C LEU A 129 -11.16 7.06 6.79
N GLN A 130 -9.97 6.73 6.30
CA GLN A 130 -9.76 6.42 4.87
C GLN A 130 -10.48 5.15 4.44
N ALA A 131 -10.48 4.09 5.26
CA ALA A 131 -11.22 2.86 4.98
C ALA A 131 -12.72 3.14 4.87
N THR A 132 -13.27 3.90 5.81
CA THR A 132 -14.69 4.31 5.79
C THR A 132 -15.01 5.13 4.54
N GLY A 133 -14.14 6.07 4.16
CA GLY A 133 -14.29 6.86 2.94
C GLY A 133 -14.28 6.00 1.67
N ILE A 134 -13.33 5.08 1.55
CA ILE A 134 -13.22 4.17 0.39
C ILE A 134 -14.45 3.27 0.30
N VAL A 135 -14.90 2.69 1.42
CA VAL A 135 -16.09 1.82 1.44
C VAL A 135 -17.36 2.61 1.14
N ALA A 136 -17.48 3.85 1.63
CA ALA A 136 -18.59 4.73 1.30
C ALA A 136 -18.63 5.08 -0.20
N LEU A 137 -17.47 5.37 -0.81
CA LEU A 137 -17.34 5.62 -2.25
C LEU A 137 -17.61 4.37 -3.10
N ALA A 138 -17.21 3.20 -2.61
CA ALA A 138 -17.53 1.93 -3.24
C ALA A 138 -19.05 1.68 -3.22
N ARG A 139 -19.70 1.93 -2.08
CA ARG A 139 -21.16 1.81 -1.92
C ARG A 139 -21.94 2.81 -2.76
N SER A 140 -21.46 4.05 -2.90
CA SER A 140 -22.10 5.06 -3.75
C SER A 140 -21.80 4.88 -5.25
N ARG A 141 -21.03 3.84 -5.63
CA ARG A 141 -20.56 3.58 -7.01
C ARG A 141 -19.73 4.73 -7.62
N GLN A 142 -19.27 5.65 -6.76
CA GLN A 142 -18.44 6.78 -7.15
C GLN A 142 -16.96 6.47 -7.13
N LEU A 143 -16.56 5.29 -6.60
CA LEU A 143 -15.16 4.84 -6.64
C LEU A 143 -14.60 4.81 -8.07
N PHE A 144 -15.44 4.47 -9.05
CA PHE A 144 -15.10 4.51 -10.49
C PHE A 144 -15.77 5.69 -11.22
N GLN A 145 -16.15 6.76 -10.50
CA GLN A 145 -16.78 7.96 -11.06
C GLN A 145 -18.03 7.66 -11.93
N GLY A 146 -18.82 6.65 -11.57
CA GLY A 146 -20.02 6.26 -12.32
C GLY A 146 -19.76 5.49 -13.62
N ALA A 147 -18.50 5.14 -13.93
CA ALA A 147 -18.16 4.29 -15.09
C ALA A 147 -18.66 2.84 -14.94
N CYS A 148 -19.09 2.45 -13.74
CA CYS A 148 -19.59 1.11 -13.47
C CYS A 148 -20.90 1.19 -12.67
N THR A 149 -21.95 0.55 -13.21
CA THR A 149 -23.28 0.45 -12.57
C THR A 149 -23.42 -0.78 -11.68
N GLU A 150 -22.45 -1.69 -11.71
CA GLU A 150 -22.47 -2.94 -10.96
C GLU A 150 -22.25 -2.75 -9.46
N SER A 151 -22.85 -3.64 -8.67
CA SER A 151 -22.63 -3.66 -7.23
C SER A 151 -21.25 -4.20 -6.89
N LEU A 152 -20.43 -3.37 -6.23
CA LEU A 152 -19.06 -3.73 -5.83
C LEU A 152 -19.05 -4.62 -4.59
N LEU A 153 -20.14 -4.58 -3.80
CA LEU A 153 -20.34 -5.36 -2.58
C LEU A 153 -21.55 -6.31 -2.75
N TYR A 154 -21.48 -7.48 -2.15
CA TYR A 154 -22.60 -8.45 -2.15
C TYR A 154 -23.84 -7.95 -1.40
N ASP A 155 -23.65 -7.10 -0.39
CA ASP A 155 -24.74 -6.47 0.36
C ASP A 155 -24.42 -4.98 0.59
N GLU A 156 -24.87 -4.15 -0.35
CA GLU A 156 -24.69 -2.69 -0.30
C GLU A 156 -25.55 -2.01 0.78
N SER A 157 -26.54 -2.72 1.33
CA SER A 157 -27.53 -2.15 2.26
C SER A 157 -27.15 -2.34 3.73
N SER A 158 -26.38 -3.39 4.03
CA SER A 158 -26.04 -3.77 5.39
C SER A 158 -24.89 -2.94 5.95
N VAL A 159 -25.19 -2.21 7.03
CA VAL A 159 -24.20 -1.50 7.86
C VAL A 159 -23.17 -2.48 8.42
N PHE A 160 -23.56 -3.73 8.69
CA PHE A 160 -22.67 -4.77 9.20
C PHE A 160 -21.57 -5.13 8.20
N SER A 161 -21.91 -5.28 6.92
CA SER A 161 -20.95 -5.53 5.84
C SER A 161 -19.92 -4.39 5.71
N THR A 162 -20.41 -3.14 5.80
CA THR A 162 -19.56 -1.94 5.76
C THR A 162 -18.56 -1.92 6.92
N VAL A 163 -19.03 -2.15 8.16
CA VAL A 163 -18.19 -2.18 9.35
C VAL A 163 -17.17 -3.31 9.26
N LEU A 164 -17.56 -4.49 8.78
CA LEU A 164 -16.67 -5.62 8.60
C LEU A 164 -15.51 -5.29 7.65
N ILE A 165 -15.79 -4.67 6.51
CA ILE A 165 -14.76 -4.27 5.54
C ILE A 165 -13.84 -3.21 6.14
N VAL A 166 -14.40 -2.18 6.79
CA VAL A 166 -13.61 -1.12 7.44
C VAL A 166 -12.67 -1.68 8.50
N VAL A 167 -13.16 -2.57 9.37
CA VAL A 167 -12.35 -3.23 10.40
C VAL A 167 -11.27 -4.11 9.75
N THR A 168 -11.62 -4.86 8.69
CA THR A 168 -10.67 -5.74 7.99
C THR A 168 -9.54 -4.94 7.34
N MET A 169 -9.87 -3.86 6.63
CA MET A 169 -8.89 -2.97 5.98
C MET A 169 -8.02 -2.22 6.99
N THR A 170 -8.61 -1.79 8.11
CA THR A 170 -7.88 -1.14 9.21
C THR A 170 -6.91 -2.13 9.87
N ALA A 171 -7.37 -3.35 10.17
CA ALA A 171 -6.54 -4.42 10.71
C ALA A 171 -5.41 -4.78 9.73
N GLY A 172 -5.71 -4.84 8.43
CA GLY A 172 -4.71 -5.06 7.39
C GLY A 172 -3.63 -3.99 7.39
N THR A 173 -4.01 -2.71 7.51
CA THR A 173 -3.07 -1.59 7.62
C THR A 173 -2.19 -1.70 8.88
N ALA A 174 -2.78 -2.08 10.02
CA ALA A 174 -2.03 -2.28 11.26
C ALA A 174 -1.00 -3.42 11.13
N VAL A 175 -1.36 -4.50 10.45
CA VAL A 175 -0.44 -5.61 10.14
C VAL A 175 0.70 -5.14 9.22
N ILE A 176 0.41 -4.36 8.18
CA ILE A 176 1.45 -3.83 7.27
C ILE A 176 2.44 -2.95 8.04
N MET A 177 1.94 -2.05 8.88
CA MET A 177 2.78 -1.20 9.73
C MET A 177 3.68 -2.06 10.63
N TRP A 178 3.11 -3.07 11.28
CA TRP A 178 3.86 -4.01 12.11
C TRP A 178 4.92 -4.79 11.33
N LEU A 179 4.60 -5.24 10.11
CA LEU A 179 5.57 -5.91 9.22
C LEU A 179 6.72 -4.98 8.82
N GLY A 180 6.45 -3.72 8.53
CA GLY A 180 7.47 -2.73 8.21
C GLY A 180 8.40 -2.43 9.40
N GLU A 181 7.87 -2.43 10.61
CA GLU A 181 8.67 -2.32 11.83
C GLU A 181 9.52 -3.57 12.06
N LEU A 182 8.98 -4.78 11.83
CA LEU A 182 9.77 -6.01 11.91
C LEU A 182 10.93 -6.04 10.91
N ILE A 183 10.73 -5.54 9.68
CA ILE A 183 11.82 -5.40 8.72
C ILE A 183 12.89 -4.44 9.23
N THR A 184 12.50 -3.35 9.89
CA THR A 184 13.45 -2.37 10.42
C THR A 184 14.26 -2.95 11.59
N ASP A 185 13.61 -3.72 12.47
CA ASP A 185 14.26 -4.31 13.66
C ASP A 185 15.14 -5.53 13.33
N ARG A 186 14.66 -6.41 12.45
CA ARG A 186 15.30 -7.72 12.18
C ARG A 186 15.85 -7.87 10.77
N GLY A 187 15.45 -7.00 9.85
CA GLY A 187 15.84 -7.04 8.45
C GLY A 187 17.03 -6.14 8.14
N ILE A 188 17.01 -5.57 6.94
CA ILE A 188 18.05 -4.68 6.43
C ILE A 188 17.38 -3.37 6.00
N GLY A 189 17.94 -2.23 6.39
CA GLY A 189 17.44 -0.92 5.97
C GLY A 189 16.17 -0.47 6.70
N ASN A 190 15.40 0.43 6.07
CA ASN A 190 14.13 0.92 6.59
C ASN A 190 12.98 0.11 5.99
N GLY A 191 12.26 -0.61 6.84
CA GLY A 191 11.20 -1.51 6.39
C GLY A 191 10.03 -0.81 5.71
N MET A 192 9.69 0.41 6.14
CA MET A 192 8.64 1.18 5.49
C MET A 192 9.04 1.57 4.06
N SER A 193 10.29 1.99 3.87
CA SER A 193 10.83 2.29 2.53
C SER A 193 10.87 1.05 1.62
N ILE A 194 11.21 -0.12 2.18
CA ILE A 194 11.24 -1.38 1.43
C ILE A 194 9.84 -1.81 1.00
N LEU A 195 8.83 -1.66 1.87
CA LEU A 195 7.44 -1.96 1.53
C LEU A 195 6.92 -1.02 0.42
N ILE A 196 7.24 0.27 0.48
CA ILE A 196 6.92 1.23 -0.59
C ILE A 196 7.58 0.82 -1.91
N PHE A 197 8.88 0.55 -1.87
CA PHE A 197 9.63 0.11 -3.04
C PHE A 197 9.03 -1.15 -3.66
N THR A 198 8.67 -2.12 -2.82
CA THR A 198 8.02 -3.37 -3.24
C THR A 198 6.69 -3.10 -3.94
N GLN A 199 5.88 -2.17 -3.43
CA GLN A 199 4.58 -1.82 -4.02
C GLN A 199 4.71 -1.25 -5.43
N ILE A 200 5.67 -0.34 -5.62
CA ILE A 200 5.92 0.31 -6.90
C ILE A 200 6.49 -0.70 -7.90
N VAL A 201 7.54 -1.44 -7.50
CA VAL A 201 8.20 -2.43 -8.37
C VAL A 201 7.24 -3.55 -8.76
N ALA A 202 6.28 -3.93 -7.91
CA ALA A 202 5.29 -4.94 -8.24
C ALA A 202 4.38 -4.58 -9.42
N THR A 203 4.22 -3.28 -9.74
CA THR A 203 3.44 -2.83 -10.90
C THR A 203 4.24 -2.81 -12.20
N PHE A 204 5.57 -2.78 -12.11
CA PHE A 204 6.47 -2.66 -13.24
C PHE A 204 6.34 -3.83 -14.24
N PRO A 205 6.26 -5.11 -13.84
CA PRO A 205 6.09 -6.21 -14.80
C PRO A 205 4.82 -6.10 -15.63
N ALA A 206 3.70 -5.69 -15.03
CA ALA A 206 2.42 -5.56 -15.72
C ALA A 206 2.43 -4.40 -16.73
N THR A 207 3.02 -3.26 -16.36
CA THR A 207 3.15 -2.11 -17.27
C THR A 207 4.12 -2.40 -18.42
N MET A 208 5.23 -3.09 -18.15
CA MET A 208 6.17 -3.54 -19.18
C MET A 208 5.52 -4.52 -20.17
N TRP A 209 4.70 -5.44 -19.68
CA TRP A 209 3.95 -6.37 -20.53
C TRP A 209 2.94 -5.64 -21.42
N LEU A 210 2.26 -4.61 -20.89
CA LEU A 210 1.33 -3.77 -21.65
C LEU A 210 2.05 -3.02 -22.79
N ILE A 211 3.22 -2.43 -22.51
CA ILE A 211 4.03 -1.73 -23.51
C ILE A 211 4.44 -2.68 -24.64
N LEU A 212 4.87 -3.90 -24.30
CA LEU A 212 5.22 -4.92 -25.28
C LEU A 212 4.06 -5.27 -26.22
N GLN A 213 2.84 -5.40 -25.67
CA GLN A 213 1.64 -5.72 -26.45
C GLN A 213 1.14 -4.55 -27.31
N GLN A 214 1.21 -3.31 -26.82
CA GLN A 214 0.61 -2.15 -27.48
C GLN A 214 1.57 -1.38 -28.41
N GLN A 215 2.83 -1.23 -28.01
CA GLN A 215 3.81 -0.39 -28.73
C GLN A 215 4.94 -1.20 -29.39
N GLY A 216 4.92 -2.54 -29.26
CA GLY A 216 5.85 -3.45 -29.90
C GLY A 216 7.21 -3.61 -29.20
N PRO A 217 8.06 -4.55 -29.66
CA PRO A 217 9.30 -4.93 -28.99
C PRO A 217 10.39 -3.84 -29.05
N VAL A 218 10.32 -2.90 -29.99
CA VAL A 218 11.34 -1.84 -30.18
C VAL A 218 11.24 -0.76 -29.10
N THR A 219 10.02 -0.31 -28.77
CA THR A 219 9.78 0.66 -27.69
C THR A 219 10.04 0.02 -26.33
N PHE A 220 9.70 -1.25 -26.15
CA PHE A 220 10.06 -2.04 -24.97
C PHE A 220 11.58 -2.11 -24.74
N ALA A 221 12.37 -2.38 -25.79
CA ALA A 221 13.83 -2.40 -25.70
C ALA A 221 14.42 -1.01 -25.35
N LEU A 222 13.82 0.06 -25.86
CA LEU A 222 14.22 1.44 -25.55
C LEU A 222 13.94 1.87 -24.11
N VAL A 223 12.88 1.34 -23.49
CA VAL A 223 12.49 1.67 -22.09
C VAL A 223 13.31 0.88 -21.06
N ILE A 224 13.86 -0.27 -21.45
CA ILE A 224 14.70 -1.11 -20.59
C ILE A 224 16.15 -0.60 -20.49
N VAL A 225 16.63 0.08 -21.53
CA VAL A 225 18.00 0.64 -21.64
C VAL A 225 18.09 1.96 -20.90
#